data_AF-A0AAE4NJT2-F1
#
_entry.id   AF-A0AAE4NJT2-F1
#
_cell.length_a   1.000
_cell.length_b   1.000
_cell.length_c   1.000
_cell.angle_alpha   90.00
_cell.angle_beta   90.00
_cell.angle_gamma   90.00
#
_symmetry.space_group_name_H-M   'P 1'
#
loop_
_entity.id
_entity.type
_entity.pdbx_description
1 polymer ?
#
loop_
_entity_poly.entity_id
_entity_poly.type
_entity_poly.pdbx_seq_one_letter_code
_entity_poly.pdbx_strand_id
1 'polypeptide(L)'
;MITYRNQQPREAYLMDGDLIGLLVYAGLVLVMVLYWTYYIRYVRRNPRSEEWYDELAWEGAVSDGVLFYYPYSTLVLGVGGIAGLVDGANPPEFVGTVLKVALMAALLIGGIGFTGGFGVPLPWPLVPCWVVEIRKAKRARRRERRQARKREEEE
;
A
#
# COMPACT_ATOMS: atom_id res chain seq x y z
N MET A 1 -20.66 -38.23 37.18
CA MET A 1 -19.97 -36.97 37.56
C MET A 1 -18.64 -36.94 36.82
N ILE A 2 -18.67 -36.51 35.55
CA ILE A 2 -17.53 -36.58 34.64
C ILE A 2 -17.38 -35.19 33.99
N THR A 3 -16.11 -34.76 33.88
CA THR A 3 -15.57 -33.68 33.03
C THR A 3 -15.96 -32.22 33.32
N TYR A 4 -15.26 -31.59 34.27
CA TYR A 4 -15.02 -30.13 34.25
C TYR A 4 -13.52 -29.74 34.32
N ARG A 5 -12.61 -30.70 34.57
CA ARG A 5 -11.18 -30.41 34.80
C ARG A 5 -10.36 -30.21 33.50
N ASN A 6 -10.85 -30.66 32.35
CA ASN A 6 -10.12 -30.59 31.07
C ASN A 6 -10.60 -29.49 30.10
N GLN A 7 -11.55 -28.65 30.53
CA GLN A 7 -12.11 -27.58 29.67
C GLN A 7 -11.31 -26.28 29.74
N GLN A 8 -10.74 -25.97 30.90
CA GLN A 8 -9.97 -24.74 31.13
C GLN A 8 -8.75 -24.53 30.23
N PRO A 9 -7.87 -25.52 29.96
CA PRO A 9 -6.73 -25.26 29.10
C PRO A 9 -7.18 -24.94 27.66
N ARG A 10 -8.25 -25.60 27.18
CA ARG A 10 -8.74 -25.43 25.82
C ARG A 10 -9.37 -24.06 25.59
N GLU A 11 -10.11 -23.54 26.57
CA GLU A 11 -10.67 -22.19 26.48
C GLU A 11 -9.60 -21.10 26.59
N ALA A 12 -8.56 -21.29 27.41
CA ALA A 12 -7.42 -20.37 27.47
C ALA A 12 -6.69 -20.28 26.11
N TYR A 13 -6.38 -21.41 25.47
CA TYR A 13 -5.74 -21.40 24.15
C TYR A 13 -6.63 -20.79 23.04
N LEU A 14 -7.95 -20.94 23.14
CA LEU A 14 -8.90 -20.31 22.20
C LEU A 14 -8.93 -18.78 22.38
N MET A 15 -8.95 -18.31 23.63
CA MET A 15 -8.94 -16.87 23.96
C MET A 15 -7.61 -16.22 23.59
N ASP A 16 -6.48 -16.90 23.81
CA ASP A 16 -5.16 -16.41 23.42
C ASP A 16 -5.04 -16.29 21.89
N GLY A 17 -5.59 -17.26 21.13
CA GLY A 17 -5.62 -17.21 19.67
C GLY A 17 -6.44 -16.04 19.12
N ASP A 18 -7.59 -15.77 19.74
CA ASP A 18 -8.48 -14.66 19.36
C ASP A 18 -7.86 -13.29 19.69
N LEU A 19 -7.22 -13.18 20.86
CA LEU A 19 -6.49 -11.98 21.28
C LEU A 19 -5.30 -11.69 20.35
N ILE A 20 -4.51 -12.70 19.99
CA ILE A 20 -3.39 -12.57 19.05
C ILE A 20 -3.91 -12.09 17.68
N GLY A 21 -5.02 -12.63 17.20
CA GLY A 21 -5.66 -12.21 15.96
C GLY A 21 -6.04 -10.73 15.96
N LEU A 22 -6.74 -10.28 17.00
CA LEU A 22 -7.10 -8.87 17.21
C LEU A 22 -5.88 -7.95 17.24
N LEU A 23 -4.82 -8.33 17.94
CA LEU A 23 -3.58 -7.56 18.00
C LEU A 23 -2.89 -7.47 16.63
N VAL A 24 -2.90 -8.55 15.85
CA VAL A 24 -2.38 -8.54 14.47
C VAL A 24 -3.17 -7.55 13.61
N TYR A 25 -4.50 -7.57 13.67
CA TYR A 25 -5.33 -6.65 12.89
C TYR A 25 -5.18 -5.19 13.33
N ALA A 26 -5.11 -4.93 14.64
CA ALA A 26 -4.80 -3.60 15.16
C ALA A 26 -3.41 -3.12 14.70
N GLY A 27 -2.42 -4.02 14.71
CA GLY A 27 -1.09 -3.77 14.18
C GLY A 27 -1.09 -3.42 12.70
N LEU A 28 -1.87 -4.13 11.87
CA LEU A 28 -1.99 -3.84 10.43
C LEU A 28 -2.54 -2.44 10.18
N VAL A 29 -3.58 -2.01 10.92
CA VAL A 29 -4.13 -0.65 10.82
C VAL A 29 -3.09 0.38 11.26
N LEU A 30 -2.38 0.13 12.36
CA LEU A 30 -1.37 1.05 12.87
C LEU A 30 -0.19 1.21 11.89
N VAL A 31 0.30 0.10 11.34
CA VAL A 31 1.32 0.10 10.28
C VAL A 31 0.82 0.85 9.06
N MET A 32 -0.43 0.61 8.62
CA MET A 32 -1.04 1.34 7.52
C MET A 32 -1.04 2.85 7.76
N VAL A 33 -1.46 3.32 8.94
CA VAL A 33 -1.49 4.75 9.30
C VAL A 33 -0.08 5.35 9.33
N LEU A 34 0.88 4.68 9.96
CA LEU A 34 2.27 5.14 10.01
C LEU A 34 2.88 5.23 8.60
N TYR A 35 2.70 4.18 7.81
CA TYR A 35 3.26 4.08 6.47
C TYR A 35 2.61 5.10 5.50
N TRP A 36 1.30 5.32 5.62
CA TRP A 36 0.58 6.36 4.88
C TRP A 36 1.02 7.76 5.31
N THR A 37 1.18 8.00 6.61
CA THR A 37 1.63 9.30 7.13
C THR A 37 3.05 9.62 6.67
N TYR A 38 3.94 8.63 6.69
CA TYR A 38 5.28 8.73 6.14
C TYR A 38 5.24 9.06 4.64
N TYR A 39 4.44 8.33 3.86
CA TYR A 39 4.25 8.60 2.43
C TYR A 39 3.76 10.03 2.18
N ILE A 40 2.73 10.50 2.89
CA ILE A 40 2.22 11.87 2.69
C ILE A 40 3.26 12.92 3.09
N ARG A 41 3.89 12.76 4.26
CA ARG A 41 4.77 13.78 4.85
C ARG A 41 6.13 13.86 4.18
N TYR A 42 6.71 12.73 3.81
CA TYR A 42 8.08 12.66 3.30
C TYR A 42 8.11 12.52 1.79
N VAL A 43 7.28 11.64 1.25
CA VAL A 43 7.31 11.30 -0.19
C VAL A 43 6.47 12.28 -1.02
N ARG A 44 5.27 12.64 -0.57
CA ARG A 44 4.35 13.54 -1.31
C ARG A 44 4.59 15.03 -1.08
N ARG A 45 5.03 15.44 0.12
CA ARG A 45 5.20 16.85 0.49
C ARG A 45 6.49 17.48 -0.05
N ASN A 46 7.48 16.67 -0.42
CA ASN A 46 8.71 17.07 -1.10
C ASN A 46 8.81 16.51 -2.53
N PRO A 47 7.93 16.93 -3.47
CA PRO A 47 7.97 16.46 -4.86
C PRO A 47 9.20 16.97 -5.65
N ARG A 48 10.02 17.84 -5.04
CA ARG A 48 11.18 18.47 -5.70
C ARG A 48 12.47 17.64 -5.64
N SER A 49 12.64 16.78 -4.64
CA SER A 49 13.81 15.89 -4.54
C SER A 49 13.51 14.51 -5.13
N GLU A 50 13.07 14.47 -6.40
CA GLU A 50 12.85 13.23 -7.18
C GLU A 50 14.01 12.21 -7.10
N GLU A 51 15.17 12.61 -6.58
CA GLU A 51 16.26 11.75 -6.12
C GLU A 51 15.77 10.51 -5.37
N TRP A 52 14.77 10.60 -4.49
CA TRP A 52 14.31 9.40 -3.77
C TRP A 52 13.65 8.34 -4.69
N TYR A 53 13.04 8.76 -5.80
CA TYR A 53 12.52 7.85 -6.84
C TYR A 53 13.59 7.43 -7.86
N ASP A 54 14.65 8.23 -8.01
CA ASP A 54 15.77 7.97 -8.92
C ASP A 54 16.90 7.15 -8.23
N GLU A 55 17.08 7.22 -6.91
CA GLU A 55 18.08 6.49 -6.10
C GLU A 55 17.74 4.99 -6.00
N LEU A 56 16.45 4.66 -5.90
CA LEU A 56 15.97 3.27 -5.93
C LEU A 56 15.84 2.72 -7.36
N ALA A 57 15.93 3.58 -8.37
CA ALA A 57 16.04 3.16 -9.75
C ALA A 57 17.49 2.77 -10.03
N TRP A 58 17.83 1.52 -9.70
CA TRP A 58 19.05 0.88 -10.20
C TRP A 58 19.22 1.22 -11.69
N GLU A 59 20.42 1.65 -12.06
CA GLU A 59 20.78 2.18 -13.37
C GLU A 59 20.07 1.44 -14.51
N GLY A 60 19.04 2.08 -15.07
CA GLY A 60 18.39 1.63 -16.30
C GLY A 60 16.94 1.14 -16.19
N ALA A 61 16.38 0.87 -15.00
CA ALA A 61 14.96 0.54 -14.91
C ALA A 61 14.10 1.79 -14.67
N VAL A 62 13.07 1.96 -15.51
CA VAL A 62 11.93 2.86 -15.25
C VAL A 62 11.06 2.24 -14.15
N SER A 63 11.65 1.96 -12.99
CA SER A 63 10.90 1.49 -11.84
C SER A 63 10.34 2.71 -11.14
N ASP A 64 9.25 3.26 -11.69
CA ASP A 64 8.31 4.08 -10.92
C ASP A 64 7.59 3.22 -9.85
N GLY A 65 8.13 2.05 -9.50
CA GLY A 65 7.40 1.02 -8.78
C GLY A 65 7.05 1.44 -7.36
N VAL A 66 7.95 2.18 -6.73
CA VAL A 66 7.76 2.79 -5.41
C VAL A 66 6.53 3.69 -5.38
N LEU A 67 6.20 4.34 -6.50
CA LEU A 67 5.00 5.17 -6.66
C LEU A 67 3.71 4.34 -6.51
N PHE A 68 3.76 3.06 -6.86
CA PHE A 68 2.66 2.12 -6.75
C PHE A 68 2.72 1.27 -5.47
N TYR A 69 3.89 0.97 -4.92
CA TYR A 69 3.96 0.16 -3.69
C TYR A 69 3.28 0.84 -2.51
N TYR A 70 3.54 2.13 -2.29
CA TYR A 70 3.06 2.82 -1.10
C TYR A 70 1.52 2.92 -1.01
N PRO A 71 0.81 3.53 -1.97
CA PRO A 71 -0.62 3.77 -1.81
C PRO A 71 -1.46 2.50 -1.92
N TYR A 72 -0.97 1.48 -2.63
CA TYR A 72 -1.70 0.23 -2.80
C TYR A 72 -1.45 -0.74 -1.65
N SER A 73 -0.25 -0.77 -1.06
CA SER A 73 0.01 -1.58 0.15
C SER A 73 -0.71 -1.02 1.37
N THR A 74 -0.75 0.31 1.58
CA THR A 74 -1.54 0.90 2.67
C THR A 74 -3.02 0.60 2.52
N LEU A 75 -3.54 0.59 1.30
CA LEU A 75 -4.94 0.27 1.04
C LEU A 75 -5.26 -1.18 1.43
N VAL A 76 -4.42 -2.14 1.04
CA VAL A 76 -4.61 -3.56 1.40
C VAL A 76 -4.46 -3.78 2.90
N LEU A 77 -3.44 -3.19 3.53
CA LEU A 77 -3.21 -3.30 4.97
C LEU A 77 -4.34 -2.69 5.80
N GLY A 78 -4.85 -1.52 5.37
CA GLY A 78 -5.93 -0.82 6.06
C GLY A 78 -7.25 -1.57 5.98
N VAL A 79 -7.66 -1.98 4.77
CA VAL A 79 -8.93 -2.71 4.58
C VAL A 79 -8.86 -4.10 5.23
N GLY A 80 -7.73 -4.81 5.13
CA GLY A 80 -7.54 -6.09 5.80
C GLY A 80 -7.55 -5.99 7.33
N GLY A 81 -6.89 -4.96 7.88
CA GLY A 81 -6.90 -4.71 9.32
C GLY A 81 -8.28 -4.35 9.86
N ILE A 82 -9.02 -3.47 9.18
CA ILE A 82 -10.39 -3.11 9.59
C ILE A 82 -11.32 -4.31 9.50
N ALA A 83 -11.24 -5.09 8.41
CA ALA A 83 -12.07 -6.28 8.25
C ALA A 83 -11.87 -7.29 9.37
N GLY A 84 -10.62 -7.58 9.73
CA GLY A 84 -10.33 -8.51 10.83
C GLY A 84 -10.75 -8.00 12.20
N LEU A 85 -10.63 -6.70 12.48
CA LEU A 85 -11.14 -6.11 13.72
C LEU A 85 -12.67 -6.18 13.83
N VAL A 86 -13.37 -5.92 12.72
CA VAL A 86 -14.84 -5.93 12.70
C VAL A 86 -15.39 -7.35 12.78
N ASP A 87 -14.74 -8.34 12.16
CA ASP A 87 -15.14 -9.75 12.24
C ASP A 87 -15.03 -10.27 13.69
N GLY A 88 -14.00 -9.88 14.43
CA GLY A 88 -13.84 -10.19 15.85
C GLY A 88 -14.93 -9.58 16.76
N ALA A 89 -15.69 -8.58 16.28
CA ALA A 89 -16.81 -7.99 17.00
C ALA A 89 -18.16 -8.68 16.72
N ASN A 90 -18.16 -9.79 15.98
CA ASN A 90 -19.35 -10.55 15.56
C ASN A 90 -20.44 -9.64 14.93
N PRO A 91 -20.16 -9.03 13.78
CA PRO A 91 -21.00 -8.01 13.20
C PRO A 91 -22.25 -8.63 12.54
N PRO A 92 -23.31 -7.85 12.29
CA PRO A 92 -24.45 -8.30 11.51
C PRO A 92 -24.00 -8.81 10.12
N GLU A 93 -24.66 -9.85 9.59
CA GLU A 93 -24.28 -10.50 8.32
C GLU A 93 -24.07 -9.50 7.17
N PHE A 94 -24.92 -8.48 7.07
CA PHE A 94 -24.82 -7.41 6.08
C PHE A 94 -23.46 -6.69 6.13
N VAL A 95 -22.99 -6.35 7.33
CA VAL A 95 -21.70 -5.66 7.55
C VAL A 95 -20.55 -6.57 7.12
N GLY A 96 -20.62 -7.86 7.46
CA GLY A 96 -19.66 -8.86 7.01
C GLY A 96 -19.60 -9.01 5.49
N THR A 97 -20.75 -9.01 4.80
CA THR A 97 -20.80 -9.07 3.33
C THR A 97 -20.18 -7.84 2.68
N VAL A 98 -20.53 -6.63 3.15
CA VAL A 98 -19.96 -5.38 2.62
C VAL A 98 -18.45 -5.33 2.82
N LEU A 99 -17.96 -5.76 3.98
CA LEU A 99 -16.52 -5.84 4.27
C LEU A 99 -15.80 -6.84 3.37
N LYS A 100 -16.37 -8.01 3.11
CA LYS A 100 -15.81 -8.98 2.17
C LYS A 100 -15.70 -8.41 0.76
N VAL A 101 -16.74 -7.72 0.28
CA VAL A 101 -16.72 -7.05 -1.03
C VAL A 101 -15.64 -5.97 -1.07
N ALA A 102 -15.55 -5.14 -0.03
CA ALA A 102 -14.52 -4.11 0.09
C ALA A 102 -13.10 -4.70 0.11
N LEU A 103 -12.89 -5.80 0.83
CA LEU A 103 -11.61 -6.51 0.90
C LEU A 103 -11.22 -7.08 -0.47
N MET A 104 -12.15 -7.72 -1.17
CA MET A 104 -11.89 -8.24 -2.52
C MET A 104 -11.56 -7.13 -3.51
N ALA A 105 -12.29 -6.02 -3.47
CA ALA A 105 -11.98 -4.84 -4.29
C ALA A 105 -10.59 -4.29 -3.95
N ALA A 106 -10.25 -4.19 -2.66
CA ALA A 106 -8.96 -3.73 -2.20
C ALA A 106 -7.80 -4.62 -2.65
N LEU A 107 -7.97 -5.94 -2.62
CA LEU A 107 -6.98 -6.90 -3.12
C LEU A 107 -6.82 -6.83 -4.64
N LEU A 108 -7.90 -6.66 -5.40
CA LEU A 108 -7.85 -6.48 -6.85
C LEU A 108 -7.13 -5.18 -7.22
N ILE A 109 -7.51 -4.06 -6.61
CA ILE A 109 -6.87 -2.76 -6.82
C ILE A 109 -5.41 -2.82 -6.39
N GLY A 110 -5.13 -3.42 -5.23
CA GLY A 110 -3.80 -3.67 -4.71
C GLY A 110 -2.94 -4.44 -5.71
N GLY A 111 -3.38 -5.62 -6.13
CA GLY A 111 -2.68 -6.48 -7.09
C GLY A 111 -2.39 -5.77 -8.41
N ILE A 112 -3.36 -5.03 -8.96
CA ILE A 112 -3.17 -4.21 -10.16
C ILE A 112 -2.08 -3.14 -9.91
N GLY A 113 -2.13 -2.43 -8.77
CA GLY A 113 -1.09 -1.48 -8.39
C GLY A 113 0.30 -2.11 -8.29
N PHE A 114 0.40 -3.28 -7.65
CA PHE A 114 1.65 -4.04 -7.55
C PHE A 114 2.21 -4.40 -8.93
N THR A 115 1.39 -4.78 -9.92
CA THR A 115 1.89 -5.02 -11.30
C THR A 115 2.49 -3.78 -11.96
N GLY A 116 1.91 -2.60 -11.71
CA GLY A 116 2.51 -1.31 -12.09
C GLY A 116 3.84 -1.06 -11.39
N GLY A 117 3.96 -1.56 -10.16
CA GLY A 117 5.17 -1.65 -9.34
C GLY A 117 6.35 -2.34 -10.04
N PHE A 118 6.07 -3.41 -10.79
CA PHE A 118 7.06 -4.21 -11.52
C PHE A 118 7.42 -3.67 -12.91
N GLY A 119 6.93 -2.49 -13.27
CA GLY A 119 7.21 -1.87 -14.57
C GLY A 119 6.30 -2.33 -15.72
N VAL A 120 5.24 -3.09 -15.43
CA VAL A 120 4.22 -3.42 -16.43
C VAL A 120 3.41 -2.15 -16.74
N PRO A 121 3.35 -1.71 -18.00
CA PRO A 121 2.53 -0.55 -18.37
C PRO A 121 1.05 -0.91 -18.21
N LEU A 122 0.46 -0.40 -17.13
CA LEU A 122 -0.97 -0.52 -16.87
C LEU A 122 -1.79 0.16 -17.99
N PRO A 123 -2.83 -0.51 -18.53
CA PRO A 123 -3.72 0.09 -19.52
C PRO A 123 -4.57 1.19 -18.87
N TRP A 124 -4.79 2.27 -19.62
CA TRP A 124 -5.72 3.34 -19.23
C TRP A 124 -7.15 2.75 -19.15
N PRO A 125 -7.93 2.91 -18.05
CA PRO A 125 -7.88 3.93 -16.99
C PRO A 125 -7.29 3.46 -15.63
N LEU A 126 -6.63 2.30 -15.56
CA LEU A 126 -6.13 1.76 -14.27
C LEU A 126 -4.91 2.51 -13.73
N VAL A 127 -4.29 3.35 -14.55
CA VAL A 127 -3.20 4.25 -14.14
C VAL A 127 -3.80 5.49 -13.47
N PRO A 128 -3.44 5.79 -12.20
CA PRO A 128 -3.90 7.01 -11.57
C PRO A 128 -3.37 8.27 -12.28
N CYS A 129 -4.22 9.29 -12.45
CA CYS A 129 -3.85 10.54 -13.15
C CYS A 129 -2.60 11.22 -12.58
N TRP A 130 -2.43 11.19 -11.25
CA TRP A 130 -1.28 11.79 -10.58
C TRP A 130 0.06 11.10 -10.96
N VAL A 131 0.05 9.81 -11.29
CA VAL A 131 1.23 9.09 -11.81
C VAL A 131 1.61 9.61 -13.18
N VAL A 132 0.62 9.87 -14.04
CA VAL A 132 0.83 10.41 -15.38
C VAL A 132 1.45 11.81 -15.31
N GLU A 133 1.00 12.64 -14.38
CA GLU A 133 1.56 13.97 -14.14
C GLU A 133 3.04 13.91 -13.73
N ILE A 134 3.39 13.02 -12.81
CA ILE A 134 4.80 12.81 -12.39
C ILE A 134 5.65 12.35 -13.57
N ARG A 135 5.17 11.40 -14.38
CA ARG A 135 5.88 10.94 -15.59
C ARG A 135 6.07 12.05 -16.61
N LYS A 136 5.07 12.92 -16.79
CA LYS A 136 5.17 14.09 -17.68
C LYS A 136 6.21 15.08 -17.15
N ALA A 137 6.20 15.38 -15.85
CA ALA A 137 7.18 16.26 -15.21
C ALA A 137 8.61 15.70 -15.35
N LYS A 138 8.81 14.39 -15.14
CA LYS A 138 10.11 13.71 -15.32
C LYS A 138 10.62 13.82 -16.76
N ARG A 139 9.75 13.66 -17.76
CA ARG A 139 10.12 13.85 -19.17
C ARG A 139 10.47 15.30 -19.49
N ALA A 140 9.77 16.27 -18.91
CA ALA A 140 10.07 17.70 -19.09
C ALA A 140 11.46 18.05 -18.54
N ARG A 141 11.78 17.65 -17.30
CA ARG A 141 13.11 17.85 -16.70
C ARG A 141 14.24 17.20 -17.48
N ARG A 142 14.03 15.98 -18.02
CA ARG A 142 15.02 15.34 -18.90
C ARG A 142 15.30 16.14 -20.17
N ARG A 143 14.31 16.86 -20.71
CA ARG A 143 14.51 17.76 -21.85
C ARG A 143 15.30 19.00 -21.44
N GLU A 144 14.99 19.58 -20.29
CA GLU A 144 15.74 20.72 -19.73
C GLU A 144 17.21 20.37 -19.47
N ARG A 145 17.51 19.22 -18.86
CA ARG A 145 18.90 18.76 -18.65
C ARG A 145 19.67 18.55 -19.97
N ARG A 146 19.00 18.05 -21.01
CA ARG A 146 19.61 17.88 -22.35
C ARG A 146 19.87 19.23 -23.02
N GLN A 147 18.99 20.21 -22.82
CA GLN A 147 19.18 21.57 -23.33
C GLN A 147 20.27 22.32 -22.56
N ALA A 148 20.36 22.13 -21.24
CA ALA A 148 21.42 22.70 -20.41
C ALA A 148 22.80 22.18 -20.85
N ARG A 149 22.96 20.86 -21.01
CA ARG A 149 24.22 20.28 -21.55
C ARG A 149 24.59 20.80 -22.94
N LYS A 150 23.60 20.94 -23.84
CA LYS A 150 23.86 21.48 -25.17
C LYS A 150 24.31 22.95 -25.16
N ARG A 151 23.79 23.76 -24.23
CA ARG A 151 24.21 25.15 -24.06
C ARG A 151 25.60 25.26 -23.45
N GLU A 152 25.95 24.40 -22.50
CA GLU A 152 27.31 24.30 -21.93
C GLU A 152 28.36 23.81 -22.93
N GLU A 153 27.96 23.05 -23.95
CA GLU A 153 28.86 22.60 -25.04
C GLU A 153 29.00 23.64 -26.19
N GLU A 154 28.13 24.65 -26.24
CA GLU A 154 28.12 25.72 -27.26
C GLU A 154 28.78 27.04 -26.78
N GLU A 155 29.03 27.21 -25.47
CA GLU A 155 29.84 28.28 -24.86
C GLU A 155 31.33 27.89 -24.75
#